data_AF-A0AAV7UJZ9-F1
#
_entry.id   AF-A0AAV7UJZ9-F1
#
_cell.length_a   1.000
_cell.length_b   1.000
_cell.length_c   1.000
_cell.angle_alpha   90.00
_cell.angle_beta   90.00
_cell.angle_gamma   90.00
#
_symmetry.space_group_name_H-M   'P 1'
#
loop_
_entity.id
_entity.type
_entity.pdbx_description
1 polymer ?
#
loop_
_entity_poly.entity_id
_entity_poly.type
_entity_poly.pdbx_seq_one_letter_code
_entity_poly.pdbx_strand_id
1 'polypeptide(L)' 'KAKGNTFSVLDMSIACHQINLHVDSRHLTSFVTPLGAFRYKRMPFRLASASAV' A
#
# COMPACT_ATOMS: atom_id res chain seq x y z
N LYS A 1 30.72 -5.06 21.21
CA LYS A 1 29.49 -5.05 20.38
C LYS A 1 29.88 -4.65 18.96
N ALA A 2 29.85 -5.58 18.00
CA ALA A 2 30.16 -5.25 16.60
C ALA A 2 29.06 -4.33 16.04
N LYS A 3 29.44 -3.16 15.53
CA LYS A 3 28.58 -2.29 14.73
C LYS A 3 28.48 -2.90 13.33
N GLY A 4 27.27 -2.97 12.77
CA GLY A 4 27.09 -3.41 11.37
C GLY A 4 27.95 -2.57 10.44
N ASN A 5 28.74 -3.23 9.59
CA ASN A 5 29.73 -2.58 8.73
C ASN A 5 29.11 -1.98 7.44
N THR A 6 27.85 -2.29 7.15
CA THR A 6 27.16 -1.83 5.94
C THR A 6 25.67 -1.77 6.18
N PHE A 7 25.04 -0.68 5.72
CA PHE A 7 23.60 -0.50 5.71
C PHE A 7 23.15 -0.23 4.28
N SER A 8 22.07 -0.87 3.86
CA SER A 8 21.42 -0.61 2.57
C SER A 8 19.99 -0.17 2.84
N VAL A 9 19.59 0.96 2.25
CA VAL A 9 18.21 1.45 2.30
C VAL A 9 17.52 0.99 1.03
N LEU A 10 16.50 0.16 1.17
CA LEU A 10 15.64 -0.26 0.08
C LEU A 10 14.47 0.71 0.01
N ASP A 11 14.40 1.53 -1.04
CA ASP A 11 13.24 2.35 -1.30
C ASP A 11 12.16 1.52 -1.99
N MET A 12 11.04 1.32 -1.29
CA MET A 12 9.84 0.67 -1.82
C MET A 12 8.72 1.69 -2.02
N SER A 13 9.06 2.91 -2.44
CA SER A 13 8.13 3.99 -2.79
C SER A 13 7.03 3.57 -3.79
N ILE A 14 7.27 2.49 -4.56
CA ILE A 14 6.35 1.93 -5.56
C ILE A 14 5.71 0.60 -5.10
N ALA A 15 5.73 0.24 -3.81
CA ALA A 15 5.10 -0.97 -3.26
C ALA A 15 3.58 -1.06 -3.44
N CYS A 16 2.97 -0.08 -4.09
CA CYS A 16 1.54 0.01 -4.21
C CYS A 16 1.04 -1.02 -5.23
N HIS A 17 -0.15 -1.54 -4.94
CA HIS A 17 -0.81 -2.60 -5.67
C HIS A 17 -0.17 -4.00 -5.61
N GLN A 18 0.97 -4.18 -4.94
CA GLN A 18 1.58 -5.51 -4.76
C GLN A 18 0.73 -6.39 -3.82
N ILE A 19 0.26 -5.82 -2.71
CA ILE A 19 -0.47 -6.54 -1.66
C ILE A 19 -1.98 -6.54 -1.93
N ASN A 20 -2.61 -7.71 -1.75
CA ASN A 20 -4.07 -7.86 -1.78
C ASN A 20 -4.71 -7.22 -0.55
N LEU A 21 -5.73 -6.39 -0.76
CA LEU A 21 -6.54 -5.91 0.35
C LEU A 21 -7.49 -7.01 0.82
N HIS A 22 -7.62 -7.11 2.14
CA HIS A 22 -8.63 -7.94 2.78
C HIS A 22 -10.03 -7.56 2.25
N VAL A 23 -10.87 -8.56 1.98
CA VAL A 23 -12.17 -8.37 1.30
C VAL A 23 -13.02 -7.35 2.04
N ASP A 24 -13.04 -7.43 3.36
CA ASP A 24 -13.84 -6.56 4.22
C ASP A 24 -13.32 -5.11 4.23
N SER A 25 -12.05 -4.87 3.93
CA SER A 25 -11.46 -3.52 3.97
C SER A 25 -11.53 -2.80 2.62
N ARG A 26 -11.93 -3.48 1.52
CA ARG A 26 -11.94 -2.89 0.16
C ARG A 26 -12.90 -1.72 0.03
N HIS A 27 -14.02 -1.72 0.78
CA HIS A 27 -15.00 -0.64 0.72
C HIS A 27 -14.44 0.70 1.19
N LEU A 28 -13.44 0.68 2.10
CA LEU A 28 -12.73 1.88 2.58
C LEU A 28 -11.87 2.53 1.50
N THR A 29 -11.60 1.81 0.41
CA THR A 29 -10.78 2.27 -0.73
C THR A 29 -11.63 2.57 -1.97
N SER A 30 -12.89 2.99 -1.75
CA SER A 30 -13.80 3.35 -2.84
C SER A 30 -13.52 4.76 -3.34
N PHE A 31 -13.58 4.96 -4.66
CA PHE A 31 -13.43 6.26 -5.32
C PHE A 31 -14.50 6.43 -6.41
N VAL A 32 -14.87 7.68 -6.68
CA VAL A 32 -15.87 8.03 -7.68
C VAL A 32 -15.19 8.64 -8.89
N THR A 33 -15.61 8.19 -10.06
CA THR A 33 -15.27 8.79 -11.35
C THR A 33 -16.56 9.24 -12.04
N PRO A 34 -16.50 10.08 -13.09
CA PRO A 34 -17.68 10.38 -13.90
C PRO A 34 -18.37 9.15 -14.50
N LEU A 35 -17.68 8.01 -14.59
CA LEU A 35 -18.19 6.76 -15.15
C LEU A 35 -18.79 5.84 -14.07
N GLY A 36 -18.68 6.18 -12.79
CA GLY A 36 -19.22 5.39 -11.68
C GLY A 36 -18.29 5.27 -10.47
N ALA A 37 -18.76 4.49 -9.50
CA ALA A 37 -18.02 4.18 -8.27
C ALA A 37 -17.20 2.89 -8.41
N PHE A 38 -15.93 2.97 -8.03
CA PHE A 38 -14.97 1.87 -8.08
C PHE A 38 -14.33 1.68 -6.72
N ARG A 39 -13.71 0.51 -6.50
CA ARG A 39 -12.96 0.21 -5.29
C ARG A 39 -11.67 -0.52 -5.62
N TYR A 40 -10.62 -0.25 -4.86
CA TYR A 40 -9.37 -0.97 -5.03
C TYR A 40 -9.48 -2.41 -4.48
N LYS A 41 -8.87 -3.36 -5.20
CA LYS A 41 -8.66 -4.74 -4.73
C LYS A 41 -7.27 -4.95 -4.11
N ARG A 42 -6.35 -4.03 -4.41
CA ARG A 42 -4.95 -4.03 -3.99
C ARG A 42 -4.64 -2.71 -3.30
N MET A 43 -3.67 -2.69 -2.41
CA MET A 43 -3.33 -1.50 -1.64
C MET A 43 -3.02 -0.29 -2.54
N PRO A 44 -3.80 0.81 -2.47
CA PRO A 44 -3.53 2.01 -3.26
C PRO A 44 -2.39 2.85 -2.66
N PHE A 45 -1.85 3.76 -3.49
CA PHE A 45 -0.84 4.72 -3.04
C PHE A 45 -1.37 5.61 -1.91
N ARG A 46 -0.46 5.96 -0.99
CA ARG A 46 -0.70 6.91 0.12
C ARG A 46 -1.75 6.48 1.15
N LEU A 47 -2.02 5.18 1.29
CA LEU A 47 -2.77 4.70 2.45
C LEU A 47 -1.86 4.76 3.70
N ALA A 48 -2.29 5.41 4.77
CA ALA A 48 -1.46 5.57 5.98
C ALA A 48 -1.01 4.22 6.59
N SER A 49 -1.80 3.16 6.38
CA SER A 49 -1.47 1.79 6.79
C SER A 49 -0.56 1.04 5.81
N ALA A 50 -0.12 1.65 4.70
CA ALA A 50 0.75 1.00 3.71
C ALA A 50 2.15 0.66 4.23
N SER A 51 2.61 1.36 5.26
CA SER A 51 3.85 1.03 5.95
C SER A 51 3.65 0.12 7.18
N ALA A 52 2.40 -0.21 7.53
CA ALA A 52 2.05 -0.99 8.71
C ALA A 52 1.73 -2.46 8.39
N VAL A 53 1.67 -2.82 7.10
CA VAL A 53 1.43 -4.19 6.61
C VAL A 53 2.72 -4.86 6.17
#